data_AF-T1AYK2-F1
#
_entry.id   AF-T1AYK2-F1
#
_cell.length_a   1.000
_cell.length_b   1.000
_cell.length_c   1.000
_cell.angle_alpha   90.00
_cell.angle_beta   90.00
_cell.angle_gamma   90.00
#
_symmetry.space_group_name_H-M   'P 1'
#
loop_
_entity.id
_entity.type
_entity.pdbx_description
1 polymer ?
#
loop_
_entity_poly.entity_id
_entity_poly.type
_entity_poly.pdbx_seq_one_letter_code
_entity_poly.pdbx_strand_id
1 'polypeptide(L)'
;MSQRYGPVRWNRYNPSGLPRSRGSSTERFDVLVVGAGLAGQRAALEAVRAGRRVAVLTKLHPLRSHSGAAQGGINAAMGPQDSVHDHVYDTVKGSDYLADQDAVEILCRQAGPTVIEMEHFGTVFNRASDGTLDRRAFGGASYNRTIFAADRTGLALLQALFEEITREERLRIYEEYFALRLVVRDGRVQGVVALNRKTGTVEGFSAPAVVMATGPFGRMYSRTTNSHASTGD
;
A
#
# COMPACT_ATOMS: atom_id res chain seq x y z
N MET A 1 45.81 -11.07 -22.05
CA MET A 1 45.17 -12.09 -21.18
C MET A 1 43.77 -11.60 -20.83
N SER A 2 42.73 -12.07 -21.55
CA SER A 2 41.33 -11.76 -21.22
C SER A 2 40.58 -13.07 -20.95
N GLN A 3 40.37 -13.40 -19.68
CA GLN A 3 39.44 -14.47 -19.32
C GLN A 3 38.02 -13.94 -19.51
N ARG A 4 37.31 -14.46 -20.52
CA ARG A 4 35.87 -14.23 -20.69
C ARG A 4 35.14 -15.12 -19.69
N TYR A 5 34.39 -14.52 -18.78
CA TYR A 5 33.45 -15.25 -17.93
C TYR A 5 32.33 -15.83 -18.80
N GLY A 6 32.18 -17.16 -18.78
CA GLY A 6 31.07 -17.84 -19.45
C GLY A 6 29.72 -17.60 -18.74
N PRO A 7 28.58 -17.87 -19.41
CA PRO A 7 27.26 -17.68 -18.81
C PRO A 7 27.06 -18.59 -17.60
N VAL A 8 26.59 -18.00 -16.49
CA VAL A 8 26.22 -18.72 -15.27
C VAL A 8 25.06 -19.66 -15.58
N ARG A 9 25.32 -20.97 -15.54
CA ARG A 9 24.26 -21.99 -15.63
C ARG A 9 23.53 -22.06 -14.30
N TRP A 10 22.28 -21.59 -14.27
CA TRP A 10 21.37 -21.82 -13.15
C TRP A 10 20.99 -23.31 -13.12
N ASN A 11 21.46 -24.04 -12.12
CA ASN A 11 21.00 -25.40 -11.88
C ASN A 11 19.48 -25.37 -11.61
N ARG A 12 18.74 -26.26 -12.28
CA ARG A 12 17.33 -26.50 -11.98
C ARG A 12 17.22 -26.86 -10.50
N TYR A 13 16.50 -26.03 -9.76
CA TYR A 13 16.21 -26.23 -8.36
C TYR A 13 15.53 -27.59 -8.17
N ASN A 14 16.16 -28.49 -7.41
CA ASN A 14 15.60 -29.78 -7.04
C ASN A 14 14.82 -29.64 -5.72
N PRO A 15 13.47 -29.69 -5.74
CA PRO A 15 12.65 -29.46 -4.55
C PRO A 15 12.69 -30.63 -3.53
N SER A 16 13.38 -31.73 -3.84
CA SER A 16 13.35 -32.96 -3.02
C SER A 16 14.15 -32.88 -1.71
N GLY A 17 14.95 -31.83 -1.50
CA GLY A 17 15.86 -31.70 -0.35
C GLY A 17 15.42 -30.72 0.75
N LEU A 18 14.30 -29.99 0.56
CA LEU A 18 13.78 -29.16 1.64
C LEU A 18 13.03 -30.02 2.66
N PRO A 19 13.23 -29.80 3.97
CA PRO A 19 12.30 -30.32 4.96
C PRO A 19 10.89 -29.87 4.55
N ARG A 20 9.96 -30.81 4.37
CA ARG A 20 8.54 -30.46 4.20
C ARG A 20 8.13 -29.70 5.45
N SER A 21 8.05 -28.38 5.37
CA SER A 21 7.61 -27.59 6.51
C SER A 21 6.20 -28.05 6.86
N ARG A 22 6.01 -28.52 8.10
CA ARG A 22 4.70 -28.90 8.65
C ARG A 22 3.79 -27.68 8.90
N GLY A 23 4.03 -26.57 8.20
CA GLY A 23 3.44 -25.26 8.47
C GLY A 23 3.04 -24.52 7.20
N SER A 24 2.60 -25.21 6.14
CA SER A 24 1.83 -24.49 5.13
C SER A 24 0.51 -24.08 5.78
N SER A 25 0.18 -22.79 5.81
CA SER A 25 -1.20 -22.39 6.06
C SER A 25 -2.07 -23.07 5.00
N THR A 26 -2.84 -24.07 5.40
CA THR A 26 -3.80 -24.79 4.53
C THR A 26 -5.01 -23.91 4.17
N GLU A 27 -5.03 -22.69 4.68
CA GLU A 27 -6.04 -21.69 4.42
C GLU A 27 -5.91 -21.15 2.99
N ARG A 28 -7.02 -21.21 2.24
CA ARG A 28 -7.12 -20.68 0.88
C ARG A 28 -7.68 -19.26 0.92
N PHE A 29 -6.98 -18.34 0.27
CA PHE A 29 -7.39 -16.96 0.07
C PHE A 29 -7.72 -16.70 -1.39
N ASP A 30 -8.65 -15.80 -1.64
CA ASP A 30 -8.99 -15.34 -2.99
C ASP A 30 -8.06 -14.21 -3.44
N VAL A 31 -7.66 -13.35 -2.49
CA VAL A 31 -6.73 -12.24 -2.72
C VAL A 31 -5.68 -12.22 -1.63
N LEU A 32 -4.41 -12.09 -2.04
CA LEU A 32 -3.28 -11.89 -1.15
C LEU A 32 -2.73 -10.47 -1.34
N VAL A 33 -2.67 -9.68 -0.28
CA VAL A 33 -2.07 -8.34 -0.30
C VAL A 33 -0.72 -8.39 0.41
N VAL A 34 0.34 -7.92 -0.25
CA VAL A 34 1.69 -7.82 0.32
C VAL A 34 1.99 -6.37 0.65
N GLY A 35 2.00 -6.06 1.95
CA GLY A 35 2.15 -4.72 2.51
C GLY A 35 0.86 -4.22 3.18
N ALA A 36 1.01 -3.61 4.36
CA ALA A 36 -0.10 -3.10 5.16
C ALA A 36 -0.01 -1.59 5.42
N GLY A 37 0.51 -0.82 4.46
CA GLY A 37 0.33 0.63 4.42
C GLY A 37 -1.08 1.03 3.94
N LEU A 38 -1.34 2.33 3.79
CA LEU A 38 -2.67 2.82 3.37
C LEU A 38 -3.20 2.12 2.11
N ALA A 39 -2.37 1.98 1.07
CA ALA A 39 -2.76 1.32 -0.18
C ALA A 39 -3.10 -0.17 0.02
N GLY A 40 -2.29 -0.90 0.80
CA GLY A 40 -2.50 -2.33 1.04
C GLY A 40 -3.76 -2.60 1.87
N GLN A 41 -3.95 -1.82 2.94
CA GLN A 41 -5.17 -1.93 3.75
C GLN A 41 -6.42 -1.55 2.95
N ARG A 42 -6.35 -0.50 2.11
CA ARG A 42 -7.47 -0.10 1.26
C ARG A 42 -7.81 -1.17 0.23
N ALA A 43 -6.81 -1.73 -0.44
CA ALA A 43 -7.01 -2.83 -1.39
C ALA A 43 -7.62 -4.07 -0.72
N ALA A 44 -7.19 -4.38 0.51
CA ALA A 44 -7.75 -5.47 1.28
C ALA A 44 -9.23 -5.24 1.63
N LEU A 45 -9.57 -4.04 2.10
CA LEU A 45 -10.95 -3.65 2.40
C LEU A 45 -11.87 -3.76 1.18
N GLU A 46 -11.44 -3.25 0.02
CA GLU A 46 -12.24 -3.34 -1.21
C GLU A 46 -12.41 -4.78 -1.68
N ALA A 47 -11.38 -5.62 -1.55
CA ALA A 47 -11.48 -7.04 -1.88
C ALA A 47 -12.49 -7.75 -0.96
N VAL A 48 -12.51 -7.44 0.34
CA VAL A 48 -13.51 -7.98 1.28
C VAL A 48 -14.92 -7.51 0.91
N ARG A 49 -15.10 -6.22 0.61
CA ARG A 49 -16.39 -5.65 0.16
C ARG A 49 -16.89 -6.30 -1.14
N ALA A 50 -15.98 -6.72 -2.01
CA ALA A 50 -16.28 -7.53 -3.18
C ALA A 50 -16.55 -9.02 -2.87
N GLY A 51 -16.70 -9.38 -1.59
CA GLY A 51 -17.04 -10.71 -1.10
C GLY A 51 -15.89 -11.70 -1.03
N ARG A 52 -14.63 -11.25 -1.18
CA ARG A 52 -13.44 -12.13 -1.25
C ARG A 52 -12.86 -12.43 0.13
N ARG A 53 -12.25 -13.61 0.28
CA ARG A 53 -11.39 -13.95 1.43
C ARG A 53 -9.99 -13.40 1.19
N VAL A 54 -9.49 -12.60 2.13
CA VAL A 54 -8.28 -11.81 1.96
C VAL A 54 -7.23 -12.17 3.02
N ALA A 55 -5.98 -12.31 2.59
CA ALA A 55 -4.84 -12.31 3.49
C ALA A 55 -3.97 -11.08 3.23
N VAL A 56 -3.55 -10.40 4.29
CA VAL A 56 -2.58 -9.30 4.24
C VAL A 56 -1.28 -9.76 4.88
N LEU A 57 -0.19 -9.85 4.11
CA LEU A 57 1.14 -10.15 4.62
C LEU A 57 1.90 -8.84 4.81
N THR A 58 2.50 -8.66 5.97
CA THR A 58 3.30 -7.46 6.24
C THR A 58 4.49 -7.78 7.12
N LYS A 59 5.66 -7.23 6.76
CA LYS A 59 6.91 -7.42 7.53
C LYS A 59 6.95 -6.62 8.83
N LEU A 60 5.99 -5.71 9.02
CA LEU A 60 5.80 -4.86 10.19
C LEU A 60 4.35 -4.96 10.69
N HIS A 61 4.09 -4.56 11.93
CA HIS A 61 2.73 -4.21 12.36
C HIS A 61 2.15 -3.12 11.43
N PRO A 62 0.89 -3.19 10.97
CA PRO A 62 0.31 -2.26 9.99
C PRO A 62 0.49 -0.77 10.33
N LEU A 63 0.24 -0.40 11.60
CA LEU A 63 0.44 0.97 12.12
C LEU A 63 1.91 1.45 12.15
N ARG A 64 2.88 0.59 11.86
CA ARG A 64 4.30 0.94 11.73
C ARG A 64 4.74 1.17 10.29
N SER A 65 3.83 1.08 9.32
CA SER A 65 4.12 1.39 7.92
C SER A 65 4.50 2.86 7.72
N HIS A 66 5.25 3.15 6.66
CA HIS A 66 5.74 4.51 6.40
C HIS A 66 4.60 5.52 6.12
N SER A 67 3.41 5.05 5.73
CA SER A 67 2.22 5.90 5.59
C SER A 67 1.92 6.72 6.85
N GLY A 68 2.19 6.17 8.04
CA GLY A 68 1.98 6.88 9.31
C GLY A 68 2.89 8.09 9.53
N ALA A 69 3.98 8.21 8.75
CA ALA A 69 4.89 9.34 8.81
C ALA A 69 4.44 10.55 7.96
N ALA A 70 3.39 10.41 7.14
CA ALA A 70 2.88 11.52 6.34
C ALA A 70 2.19 12.57 7.23
N GLN A 71 2.59 13.84 7.08
CA GLN A 71 2.09 14.93 7.94
C GLN A 71 1.15 15.86 7.17
N GLY A 72 1.53 16.22 5.94
CA GLY A 72 0.98 17.33 5.15
C GLY A 72 -0.52 17.29 4.87
N GLY A 73 -1.08 16.13 4.53
CA GLY A 73 -2.50 16.04 4.21
C GLY A 73 -2.78 15.11 3.04
N ILE A 74 -4.03 15.13 2.60
CA ILE A 74 -4.54 14.45 1.41
C ILE A 74 -5.29 15.48 0.54
N ASN A 75 -4.99 15.50 -0.76
CA ASN A 75 -5.60 16.46 -1.67
C ASN A 75 -6.97 15.98 -2.16
N ALA A 76 -7.98 16.83 -2.05
CA ALA A 76 -9.30 16.61 -2.65
C ALA A 76 -9.93 17.94 -3.07
N ALA A 77 -10.36 18.02 -4.34
CA ALA A 77 -10.98 19.22 -4.89
C ALA A 77 -12.42 19.37 -4.40
N MET A 78 -12.56 19.93 -3.21
CA MET A 78 -13.84 20.16 -2.52
C MET A 78 -14.07 21.65 -2.20
N GLY A 79 -13.16 22.51 -2.68
CA GLY A 79 -13.23 23.98 -2.59
C GLY A 79 -14.42 24.56 -3.34
N PRO A 80 -15.05 25.65 -2.87
CA PRO A 80 -16.09 26.34 -3.63
C PRO A 80 -15.56 26.95 -4.94
N GLN A 81 -14.25 27.22 -5.01
CA GLN A 81 -13.55 27.76 -6.19
C GLN A 81 -12.65 26.71 -6.87
N ASP A 82 -12.55 25.50 -6.32
CA ASP A 82 -11.68 24.45 -6.83
C ASP A 82 -12.50 23.46 -7.66
N SER A 83 -11.84 22.75 -8.56
CA SER A 83 -12.50 21.76 -9.41
C SER A 83 -11.62 20.53 -9.59
N VAL A 84 -12.26 19.40 -9.93
CA VAL A 84 -11.53 18.20 -10.32
C VAL A 84 -10.62 18.50 -11.52
N HIS A 85 -11.07 19.33 -12.45
CA HIS A 85 -10.27 19.75 -13.61
C HIS A 85 -8.97 20.46 -13.18
N ASP A 86 -9.06 21.41 -12.25
CA ASP A 86 -7.88 22.13 -11.77
C ASP A 86 -6.93 21.23 -10.97
N HIS A 87 -7.47 20.27 -10.23
CA HIS A 87 -6.68 19.24 -9.56
C HIS A 87 -5.95 18.33 -10.56
N VAL A 88 -6.63 17.91 -11.64
CA VAL A 88 -6.00 17.16 -12.74
C VAL A 88 -4.90 18.00 -13.39
N TYR A 89 -5.18 19.25 -13.74
CA TYR A 89 -4.21 20.14 -14.38
C TYR A 89 -2.95 20.31 -13.53
N ASP A 90 -3.10 20.63 -12.24
CA ASP A 90 -1.96 20.77 -11.32
C ASP A 90 -1.15 19.48 -11.19
N THR A 91 -1.82 18.32 -11.21
CA THR A 91 -1.17 17.01 -11.11
C THR A 91 -0.40 16.66 -12.39
N VAL A 92 -1.00 16.88 -13.57
CA VAL A 92 -0.35 16.64 -14.87
C VAL A 92 0.85 17.58 -15.03
N LYS A 93 0.67 18.88 -14.77
CA LYS A 93 1.75 19.86 -14.80
C LYS A 93 2.85 19.51 -13.79
N GLY A 94 2.49 19.14 -12.56
CA GLY A 94 3.43 18.77 -11.51
C GLY A 94 4.21 17.48 -11.81
N SER A 95 3.62 16.59 -12.62
CA SER A 95 4.30 15.38 -13.11
C SER A 95 5.25 15.64 -14.28
N ASP A 96 5.44 16.90 -14.69
CA ASP A 96 6.17 17.29 -15.90
C ASP A 96 5.63 16.59 -17.16
N TYR A 97 4.29 16.43 -17.21
CA TYR A 97 3.56 15.74 -18.28
C TYR A 97 3.96 14.28 -18.52
N LEU A 98 4.65 13.65 -17.57
CA LEU A 98 5.02 12.22 -17.64
C LEU A 98 3.98 11.27 -17.04
N ALA A 99 3.01 11.78 -16.28
CA ALA A 99 1.96 10.94 -15.73
C ALA A 99 0.95 10.50 -16.81
N ASP A 100 0.48 9.26 -16.70
CA ASP A 100 -0.65 8.76 -17.45
C ASP A 100 -1.92 9.52 -17.03
N GLN A 101 -2.46 10.34 -17.94
CA GLN A 101 -3.49 11.32 -17.59
C GLN A 101 -4.84 10.67 -17.27
N ASP A 102 -5.12 9.48 -17.80
CA ASP A 102 -6.29 8.68 -17.45
C ASP A 102 -6.25 8.21 -15.98
N ALA A 103 -5.07 7.79 -15.49
CA ALA A 103 -4.86 7.45 -14.09
C ALA A 103 -4.97 8.70 -13.18
N VAL A 104 -4.45 9.85 -13.62
CA VAL A 104 -4.59 11.13 -12.90
C VAL A 104 -6.05 11.55 -12.80
N GLU A 105 -6.83 11.41 -13.87
CA GLU A 105 -8.25 11.74 -13.85
C GLU A 105 -9.02 10.88 -12.84
N ILE A 106 -8.74 9.57 -12.80
CA ILE A 106 -9.32 8.66 -11.80
C ILE A 106 -8.94 9.11 -10.39
N LEU A 107 -7.65 9.37 -10.13
CA LEU A 107 -7.16 9.82 -8.83
C LEU A 107 -7.88 11.09 -8.36
N CYS A 108 -7.94 12.12 -9.20
CA CYS A 108 -8.51 13.41 -8.85
C CYS A 108 -10.04 13.35 -8.69
N ARG A 109 -10.75 12.54 -9.50
CA ARG A 109 -12.19 12.32 -9.37
C ARG A 109 -12.56 11.55 -8.10
N GLN A 110 -11.77 10.54 -7.74
CA GLN A 110 -12.03 9.69 -6.57
C GLN A 110 -11.59 10.34 -5.25
N ALA A 111 -10.75 11.37 -5.28
CA ALA A 111 -10.19 12.01 -4.09
C ALA A 111 -11.26 12.54 -3.12
N GLY A 112 -12.25 13.30 -3.60
CA GLY A 112 -13.33 13.84 -2.77
C GLY A 112 -14.13 12.75 -2.05
N PRO A 113 -14.74 11.80 -2.78
CA PRO A 113 -15.43 10.66 -2.18
C PRO A 113 -14.55 9.87 -1.19
N THR A 114 -13.27 9.67 -1.51
CA THR A 114 -12.33 8.95 -0.63
C THR A 114 -12.10 9.70 0.68
N VAL A 115 -11.96 11.02 0.66
CA VAL A 115 -11.79 11.83 1.88
C VAL A 115 -13.02 11.72 2.78
N ILE A 116 -14.22 11.84 2.21
CA ILE A 116 -15.49 11.70 2.96
C ILE A 116 -15.61 10.30 3.56
N GLU A 117 -15.23 9.26 2.82
CA GLU A 117 -15.25 7.91 3.35
C GLU A 117 -14.26 7.72 4.49
N MET A 118 -13.03 8.24 4.36
CA MET A 118 -12.05 8.20 5.45
C MET A 118 -12.51 8.96 6.70
N GLU A 119 -13.24 10.07 6.52
CA GLU A 119 -13.90 10.78 7.60
C GLU A 119 -14.98 9.92 8.28
N HIS A 120 -15.80 9.21 7.51
CA HIS A 120 -16.81 8.27 8.04
C HIS A 120 -16.20 7.06 8.75
N PHE A 121 -15.01 6.61 8.34
CA PHE A 121 -14.22 5.63 9.09
C PHE A 121 -13.63 6.18 10.40
N GLY A 122 -13.84 7.46 10.70
CA GLY A 122 -13.40 8.09 11.95
C GLY A 122 -12.10 8.87 11.84
N THR A 123 -11.61 9.18 10.63
CA THR A 123 -10.47 10.10 10.49
C THR A 123 -10.87 11.49 10.97
N VAL A 124 -10.24 11.96 12.04
CA VAL A 124 -10.52 13.27 12.64
C VAL A 124 -9.75 14.36 11.88
N PHE A 125 -10.35 14.87 10.81
CA PHE A 125 -9.82 16.02 10.08
C PHE A 125 -10.11 17.35 10.80
N ASN A 126 -9.27 18.34 10.53
CA ASN A 126 -9.49 19.72 10.97
C ASN A 126 -10.77 20.30 10.35
N ARG A 127 -11.41 21.20 11.10
CA ARG A 127 -12.64 21.89 10.69
C ARG A 127 -12.40 23.37 10.48
N ALA A 128 -12.99 23.91 9.43
CA ALA A 128 -13.12 25.35 9.25
C ALA A 128 -14.15 25.92 10.26
N SER A 129 -14.24 27.25 10.34
CA SER A 129 -15.16 27.94 11.26
C SER A 129 -16.64 27.62 10.99
N ASP A 130 -16.98 27.22 9.77
CA ASP A 130 -18.33 26.81 9.35
C ASP A 130 -18.62 25.32 9.59
N GLY A 131 -17.67 24.58 10.19
CA GLY A 131 -17.79 23.15 10.47
C GLY A 131 -17.47 22.23 9.27
N THR A 132 -17.17 22.77 8.10
CA THR A 132 -16.72 21.98 6.95
C THR A 132 -15.27 21.51 7.12
N LEU A 133 -14.80 20.61 6.25
CA LEU A 133 -13.39 20.17 6.27
C LEU A 133 -12.46 21.34 5.96
N ASP A 134 -11.50 21.59 6.86
CA ASP A 134 -10.49 22.61 6.66
C ASP A 134 -9.50 22.21 5.57
N ARG A 135 -8.98 23.20 4.85
CA ARG A 135 -8.08 23.03 3.71
C ARG A 135 -6.96 24.04 3.79
N ARG A 136 -5.74 23.59 3.53
CA ARG A 136 -4.56 24.45 3.48
C ARG A 136 -3.88 24.46 2.13
N ALA A 137 -3.05 25.47 1.91
CA ALA A 137 -2.12 25.51 0.79
C ALA A 137 -1.09 24.39 0.95
N PHE A 138 -0.72 23.75 -0.16
CA PHE A 138 0.31 22.71 -0.21
C PHE A 138 0.99 22.69 -1.58
N GLY A 139 2.21 22.14 -1.63
CA GLY A 139 3.14 22.34 -2.74
C GLY A 139 2.54 22.09 -4.13
N GLY A 140 2.60 23.11 -4.98
CA GLY A 140 2.23 23.04 -6.39
C GLY A 140 0.72 23.09 -6.70
N ALA A 141 -0.15 23.13 -5.70
CA ALA A 141 -1.60 23.26 -5.92
C ALA A 141 -2.02 24.71 -6.16
N SER A 142 -2.87 24.94 -7.15
CA SER A 142 -3.45 26.24 -7.48
C SER A 142 -4.51 26.71 -6.47
N TYR A 143 -5.12 25.78 -5.73
CA TYR A 143 -6.14 26.06 -4.72
C TYR A 143 -5.84 25.35 -3.39
N ASN A 144 -6.39 25.89 -2.29
CA ASN A 144 -6.35 25.23 -0.98
C ASN A 144 -7.24 23.99 -0.99
N ARG A 145 -6.64 22.83 -1.28
CA ARG A 145 -7.34 21.54 -1.40
C ARG A 145 -6.79 20.42 -0.55
N THR A 146 -5.76 20.72 0.24
CA THR A 146 -5.13 19.74 1.12
C THR A 146 -5.89 19.67 2.44
N ILE A 147 -6.65 18.59 2.61
CA ILE A 147 -7.36 18.22 3.83
C ILE A 147 -6.36 17.59 4.80
N PHE A 148 -6.42 17.93 6.08
CA PHE A 148 -5.38 17.54 7.04
C PHE A 148 -5.94 17.24 8.43
N ALA A 149 -5.18 16.44 9.19
CA ALA A 149 -5.38 16.22 10.62
C ALA A 149 -4.12 16.71 11.35
N ALA A 150 -4.14 17.99 11.73
CA ALA A 150 -3.01 18.74 12.26
C ALA A 150 -1.71 18.48 11.47
N ASP A 151 -0.71 17.92 12.12
CA ASP A 151 0.58 17.52 11.58
C ASP A 151 0.74 15.98 11.46
N ARG A 152 -0.38 15.23 11.46
CA ARG A 152 -0.40 13.77 11.65
C ARG A 152 -1.34 13.05 10.69
N THR A 153 -1.67 13.66 9.56
CA THR A 153 -2.71 13.15 8.64
C THR A 153 -2.51 11.68 8.27
N GLY A 154 -1.27 11.27 7.94
CA GLY A 154 -0.96 9.90 7.60
C GLY A 154 -1.21 8.90 8.73
N LEU A 155 -0.89 9.29 9.97
CA LEU A 155 -1.18 8.46 11.14
C LEU A 155 -2.69 8.33 11.38
N ALA A 156 -3.43 9.44 11.30
CA ALA A 156 -4.88 9.44 11.49
C ALA A 156 -5.60 8.55 10.46
N LEU A 157 -5.24 8.70 9.17
CA LEU A 157 -5.76 7.87 8.08
C LEU A 157 -5.42 6.39 8.29
N LEU A 158 -4.18 6.09 8.68
CA LEU A 158 -3.70 4.73 8.85
C LEU A 158 -4.38 4.03 10.03
N GLN A 159 -4.67 4.76 11.12
CA GLN A 159 -5.40 4.25 12.27
C GLN A 159 -6.85 3.94 11.93
N ALA A 160 -7.57 4.90 11.33
CA ALA A 160 -8.97 4.71 10.93
C ALA A 160 -9.12 3.50 10.00
N LEU A 161 -8.27 3.40 8.97
CA LEU A 161 -8.33 2.28 8.04
C LEU A 161 -7.96 0.93 8.68
N PHE A 162 -7.01 0.93 9.62
CA PHE A 162 -6.64 -0.29 10.36
C PHE A 162 -7.79 -0.79 11.23
N GLU A 163 -8.50 0.12 11.90
CA GLU A 163 -9.69 -0.21 12.68
C GLU A 163 -10.81 -0.78 11.81
N GLU A 164 -11.00 -0.27 10.59
CA GLU A 164 -11.97 -0.84 9.65
C GLU A 164 -11.60 -2.28 9.24
N ILE A 165 -10.38 -2.50 8.76
CA ILE A 165 -10.00 -3.84 8.25
C ILE A 165 -9.91 -4.91 9.35
N THR A 166 -9.70 -4.52 10.61
CA THR A 166 -9.63 -5.48 11.73
C THR A 166 -11.00 -5.99 12.17
N ARG A 167 -12.08 -5.30 11.78
CA ARG A 167 -13.46 -5.74 12.02
C ARG A 167 -13.94 -6.78 11.00
N GLU A 168 -13.21 -6.95 9.90
CA GLU A 168 -13.61 -7.81 8.78
C GLU A 168 -13.28 -9.29 9.02
N GLU A 169 -14.30 -10.12 9.20
CA GLU A 169 -14.14 -11.57 9.45
C GLU A 169 -13.49 -12.33 8.29
N ARG A 170 -13.63 -11.83 7.06
CA ARG A 170 -13.05 -12.45 5.85
C ARG A 170 -11.61 -12.03 5.58
N LEU A 171 -11.02 -11.22 6.45
CA LEU A 171 -9.67 -10.68 6.32
C LEU A 171 -8.77 -11.21 7.43
N ARG A 172 -7.60 -11.71 7.05
CA ARG A 172 -6.56 -12.17 7.99
C ARG A 172 -5.28 -11.36 7.79
N ILE A 173 -4.77 -10.76 8.86
CA ILE A 173 -3.48 -10.06 8.83
C ILE A 173 -2.38 -10.99 9.37
N TYR A 174 -1.34 -11.17 8.58
CA TYR A 174 -0.12 -11.92 8.90
C TYR A 174 1.02 -10.93 9.15
N GLU A 175 1.18 -10.55 10.41
CA GLU A 175 2.22 -9.62 10.86
C GLU A 175 3.57 -10.29 11.02
N GLU A 176 4.62 -9.52 10.74
CA GLU A 176 6.02 -9.96 10.77
C GLU A 176 6.32 -11.11 9.80
N TYR A 177 5.63 -11.12 8.65
CA TYR A 177 5.94 -11.98 7.51
C TYR A 177 6.70 -11.20 6.45
N PHE A 178 7.89 -11.69 6.08
CA PHE A 178 8.71 -11.10 5.04
C PHE A 178 8.51 -11.87 3.74
N ALA A 179 7.92 -11.23 2.72
CA ALA A 179 7.74 -11.85 1.41
C ALA A 179 9.10 -12.09 0.74
N LEU A 180 9.34 -13.31 0.26
CA LEU A 180 10.61 -13.71 -0.35
C LEU A 180 10.49 -13.82 -1.88
N ARG A 181 9.37 -14.37 -2.37
CA ARG A 181 9.19 -14.64 -3.80
C ARG A 181 7.73 -14.78 -4.19
N LEU A 182 7.37 -14.28 -5.36
CA LEU A 182 6.13 -14.64 -6.04
C LEU A 182 6.18 -16.09 -6.54
N VAL A 183 5.12 -16.84 -6.31
CA VAL A 183 4.91 -18.14 -6.94
C VAL A 183 4.25 -17.88 -8.29
N VAL A 184 4.96 -18.16 -9.38
CA VAL A 184 4.47 -17.96 -10.74
C VAL A 184 4.51 -19.26 -11.50
N ARG A 185 3.39 -19.59 -12.15
CA ARG A 185 3.25 -20.77 -13.01
C ARG A 185 2.49 -20.38 -14.27
N ASP A 186 3.03 -20.75 -15.43
CA ASP A 186 2.42 -20.50 -16.74
C ASP A 186 2.07 -19.01 -16.95
N GLY A 187 2.97 -18.11 -16.52
CA GLY A 187 2.80 -16.65 -16.61
C GLY A 187 1.78 -16.06 -15.62
N ARG A 188 1.18 -16.87 -14.74
CA ARG A 188 0.19 -16.43 -13.75
C ARG A 188 0.74 -16.55 -12.34
N VAL A 189 0.49 -15.52 -11.53
CA VAL A 189 0.78 -15.56 -10.10
C VAL A 189 -0.18 -16.55 -9.42
N GLN A 190 0.35 -17.35 -8.50
CA GLN A 190 -0.39 -18.33 -7.70
C GLN A 190 -0.21 -18.12 -6.19
N GLY A 191 0.55 -17.10 -5.78
CA GLY A 191 0.79 -16.80 -4.38
C GLY A 191 2.17 -16.23 -4.08
N VAL A 192 2.57 -16.34 -2.82
CA VAL A 192 3.85 -15.83 -2.29
C VAL A 192 4.47 -16.87 -1.37
N VAL A 193 5.80 -17.00 -1.42
CA VAL A 193 6.59 -17.65 -0.37
C VAL A 193 7.08 -16.55 0.58
N ALA A 194 6.88 -16.73 1.88
CA ALA A 194 7.24 -15.76 2.90
C ALA A 194 7.97 -16.40 4.09
N LEU A 195 8.82 -15.62 4.75
CA LEU A 195 9.48 -15.96 6.00
C LEU A 195 8.65 -15.40 7.17
N ASN A 196 8.17 -16.27 8.04
CA ASN A 196 7.66 -15.88 9.35
C ASN A 196 8.84 -15.46 10.23
N ARG A 197 8.96 -14.18 10.54
CA ARG A 197 10.12 -13.65 11.30
C ARG A 197 10.10 -14.05 12.77
N LYS A 198 8.93 -14.40 13.33
CA LYS A 198 8.79 -14.83 14.73
C LYS A 198 9.34 -16.24 14.94
N THR A 199 9.08 -17.13 13.99
CA THR A 199 9.41 -18.57 14.10
C THR A 199 10.63 -18.97 13.25
N GLY A 200 11.01 -18.16 12.26
CA GLY A 200 12.03 -18.50 11.27
C GLY A 200 11.56 -19.48 10.19
N THR A 201 10.27 -19.80 10.13
CA THR A 201 9.72 -20.76 9.15
C THR A 201 9.45 -20.12 7.80
N VAL A 202 9.72 -20.87 6.73
CA VAL A 202 9.35 -20.49 5.36
C VAL A 202 8.03 -21.16 5.01
N GLU A 203 7.06 -20.35 4.61
CA GLU A 203 5.66 -20.73 4.42
C GLU A 203 5.17 -20.27 3.04
N GLY A 204 4.27 -21.05 2.45
CA GLY A 204 3.62 -20.73 1.18
C GLY A 204 2.20 -20.23 1.40
N PHE A 205 1.87 -19.10 0.79
CA PHE A 205 0.55 -18.48 0.78
C PHE A 205 -0.03 -18.58 -0.62
N SER A 206 -1.08 -19.39 -0.81
CA SER A 206 -1.72 -19.60 -2.10
C SER A 206 -2.88 -18.64 -2.32
N ALA A 207 -2.87 -17.91 -3.44
CA ALA A 207 -3.98 -17.07 -3.87
C ALA A 207 -3.95 -16.87 -5.40
N PRO A 208 -5.11 -16.87 -6.08
CA PRO A 208 -5.19 -16.62 -7.51
C PRO A 208 -4.90 -15.17 -7.91
N ALA A 209 -4.94 -14.22 -6.96
CA ALA A 209 -4.60 -12.82 -7.17
C ALA A 209 -3.68 -12.31 -6.05
N VAL A 210 -2.66 -11.54 -6.42
CA VAL A 210 -1.72 -10.92 -5.48
C VAL A 210 -1.63 -9.42 -5.78
N VAL A 211 -1.81 -8.59 -4.75
CA VAL A 211 -1.62 -7.14 -4.79
C VAL A 211 -0.32 -6.79 -4.09
N MET A 212 0.58 -6.09 -4.80
CA MET A 212 1.84 -5.60 -4.23
C MET A 212 1.67 -4.15 -3.77
N ALA A 213 1.81 -3.92 -2.46
CA ALA A 213 1.69 -2.62 -1.82
C ALA A 213 2.84 -2.41 -0.79
N THR A 214 4.07 -2.78 -1.18
CA THR A 214 5.24 -2.90 -0.30
C THR A 214 5.90 -1.58 0.09
N GLY A 215 5.49 -0.48 -0.56
CA GLY A 215 5.98 0.86 -0.28
C GLY A 215 7.28 1.21 -1.05
N PRO A 216 7.92 2.33 -0.69
CA PRO A 216 9.05 2.87 -1.45
C PRO A 216 10.37 2.16 -1.16
N PHE A 217 11.38 2.44 -2.00
CA PHE A 217 12.75 1.91 -1.92
C PHE A 217 13.80 2.98 -1.56
N GLY A 218 13.37 4.05 -0.86
CA GLY A 218 14.24 5.20 -0.56
C GLY A 218 15.48 4.88 0.27
N ARG A 219 15.55 3.71 0.93
CA ARG A 219 16.75 3.25 1.65
C ARG A 219 17.92 2.83 0.76
N MET A 220 17.76 2.88 -0.56
CA MET A 220 18.91 2.85 -1.46
C MET A 220 19.85 4.06 -1.29
N TYR A 221 19.35 5.18 -0.74
CA TYR A 221 20.13 6.39 -0.48
C TYR A 221 20.61 6.46 0.97
N SER A 222 21.82 6.96 1.19
CA SER A 222 22.41 7.13 2.53
C SER A 222 21.68 8.15 3.39
N ARG A 223 21.11 9.19 2.78
CA ARG A 223 20.28 10.21 3.42
C ARG A 223 18.88 10.16 2.82
N THR A 224 17.89 9.85 3.64
CA THR A 224 16.49 9.74 3.23
C THR A 224 15.56 9.98 4.40
N THR A 225 14.38 10.55 4.14
CA THR A 225 13.27 10.65 5.11
C THR A 225 12.50 9.34 5.25
N ASN A 226 12.75 8.37 4.34
CA ASN A 226 12.07 7.09 4.33
C ASN A 226 12.40 6.27 5.59
N SER A 227 11.43 5.49 6.07
CA SER A 227 11.65 4.57 7.20
C SER A 227 12.76 3.54 6.90
N HIS A 228 13.33 2.91 7.93
CA HIS A 228 14.31 1.82 7.74
C HIS A 228 13.72 0.61 7.00
N ALA A 229 12.40 0.48 6.96
CA ALA A 229 11.70 -0.58 6.28
C ALA A 229 11.40 -0.29 4.78
N SER A 230 11.72 0.90 4.28
CA SER A 230 11.44 1.31 2.90
C SER A 230 12.55 0.85 1.95
N THR A 231 12.62 -0.46 1.71
CA THR A 231 13.74 -1.17 1.06
C THR A 231 13.46 -1.70 -0.34
N GLY A 232 12.25 -1.54 -0.87
CA GLY A 232 11.92 -2.00 -2.23
C GLY A 232 11.84 -3.52 -2.38
N ASP A 233 11.41 -4.21 -1.32
CA ASP A 233 11.09 -5.65 -1.38
C ASP A 233 9.85 -5.90 -2.25
#